data_AF-A0A897NP13-F1
#
_entry.id   AF-A0A897NP13-F1
#
_cell.length_a   1.000
_cell.length_b   1.000
_cell.length_c   1.000
_cell.angle_alpha   90.00
_cell.angle_beta   90.00
_cell.angle_gamma   90.00
#
_symmetry.space_group_name_H-M   'P 1'
#
loop_
_entity.id
_entity.type
_entity.pdbx_description
1 polymer ?
#
loop_
_entity_poly.entity_id
_entity_poly.type
_entity_poly.pdbx_seq_one_letter_code
_entity_poly.pdbx_strand_id
1 'polypeptide(L)'
;MSEEGVEELIDRLQRRRRAYEEACNRVEEAGEDRLQRLAEYYREVTELFDRYESRIVSDGEGEVDMEAFIEYQDELAHFFEHLPEDLPHREDFEAVDDMMHERYLKHADFQDAREALSPVAELVERLDERERTRERLEETRSALERERQSIDERITEYERLIELGDADLDAPVERLREPIEAYNDAVGTAFESFTRDASAREVLGFVESTAAFPLVEYRQPPDDLLAYVRTAEAGTESIPQLLEYAEYSVSKLDHYVADARALKRSVATHRTYLQRLDAEPLTIGWPPPAAETLRFRCRELVSVVARFDPPTSVETQLRDVRALSRREDYERLRDSAVARTQLEEGERKRLKSGEIQTELEQLREQRERLSEVLSG
;
A
#
# COMPACT_ATOMS: atom_id res chain seq x y z
N MET A 1 18.40 5.07 -8.81
CA MET A 1 19.63 5.56 -8.15
C MET A 1 20.83 4.98 -8.88
N SER A 2 21.86 5.78 -9.13
CA SER A 2 23.12 5.32 -9.71
C SER A 2 23.96 4.60 -8.66
N GLU A 3 24.94 3.80 -9.09
CA GLU A 3 25.93 3.16 -8.21
C GLU A 3 26.65 4.19 -7.31
N GLU A 4 26.93 5.38 -7.86
CA GLU A 4 27.49 6.54 -7.12
C GLU A 4 26.61 6.97 -5.93
N GLY A 5 25.28 6.84 -6.04
CA GLY A 5 24.36 7.19 -4.97
C GLY A 5 24.36 6.19 -3.81
N VAL A 6 24.66 4.91 -4.08
CA VAL A 6 24.77 3.87 -3.04
C VAL A 6 26.05 4.05 -2.23
N GLU A 7 27.15 4.36 -2.91
CA GLU A 7 28.46 4.59 -2.27
C GLU A 7 28.42 5.80 -1.33
N GLU A 8 27.78 6.90 -1.72
CA GLU A 8 27.61 8.08 -0.85
C GLU A 8 26.84 7.75 0.44
N LEU A 9 25.81 6.91 0.36
CA LEU A 9 25.03 6.51 1.51
C LEU A 9 25.83 5.59 2.46
N ILE A 10 26.64 4.68 1.91
CA ILE A 10 27.56 3.84 2.69
C ILE A 10 28.58 4.71 3.43
N ASP A 11 29.24 5.63 2.74
CA ASP A 11 30.21 6.56 3.33
C ASP A 11 29.58 7.43 4.41
N ARG A 12 28.34 7.85 4.21
CA ARG A 12 27.58 8.57 5.24
C ARG A 12 27.36 7.70 6.48
N LEU A 13 26.95 6.44 6.32
CA LEU A 13 26.73 5.54 7.46
C LEU A 13 28.02 5.30 8.25
N GLN A 14 29.13 5.02 7.56
CA GLN A 14 30.43 4.80 8.21
C GLN A 14 30.89 6.03 8.99
N ARG A 15 30.71 7.24 8.44
CA ARG A 15 31.02 8.49 9.16
C ARG A 15 30.15 8.66 10.41
N ARG A 16 28.85 8.35 10.32
CA ARG A 16 27.94 8.41 11.47
C ARG A 16 28.31 7.40 12.56
N ARG A 17 28.73 6.20 12.16
CA ARG A 17 29.19 5.17 13.09
C ARG A 17 30.42 5.62 13.87
N ARG A 18 31.45 6.13 13.18
CA ARG A 18 32.66 6.67 13.85
C ARG A 18 32.32 7.81 14.81
N ALA A 19 31.46 8.74 14.40
CA ALA A 19 31.04 9.84 15.27
C ALA A 19 30.31 9.35 16.54
N TYR A 20 29.47 8.32 16.42
CA TYR A 20 28.79 7.71 17.56
C TYR A 20 29.77 6.96 18.48
N GLU A 21 30.71 6.19 17.91
CA GLU A 21 31.78 5.53 18.66
C GLU A 21 32.65 6.55 19.42
N GLU A 22 33.04 7.65 18.77
CA GLU A 22 33.79 8.75 19.41
C GLU A 22 33.00 9.42 20.54
N ALA A 23 31.68 9.59 20.39
CA ALA A 23 30.82 10.13 21.45
C ALA A 23 30.69 9.15 22.63
N CYS A 24 30.55 7.84 22.35
CA CYS A 24 30.55 6.80 23.38
C CYS A 24 31.87 6.79 24.16
N ASN A 25 33.01 6.80 23.46
CA ASN A 25 34.33 6.83 24.09
C ASN A 25 34.49 8.05 25.01
N ARG A 26 34.04 9.24 24.59
CA ARG A 26 34.12 10.45 25.43
C ARG A 26 33.23 10.41 26.68
N VAL A 27 32.10 9.71 26.62
CA VAL A 27 31.24 9.45 27.78
C VAL A 27 31.89 8.42 28.71
N GLU A 28 32.44 7.34 28.17
CA GLU A 28 33.16 6.32 28.93
C GLU A 28 34.39 6.89 29.65
N GLU A 29 35.20 7.69 28.95
CA GLU A 29 36.39 8.36 29.51
C GLU A 29 36.05 9.32 30.66
N ALA A 30 34.88 9.96 30.62
CA ALA A 30 34.40 10.85 31.69
C ALA A 30 33.68 10.11 32.83
N GLY A 31 33.29 8.86 32.60
CA GLY A 31 32.47 8.04 33.51
C GLY A 31 30.98 8.34 33.35
N GLU A 32 30.22 7.41 32.79
CA GLU A 32 28.80 7.61 32.49
C GLU A 32 27.96 7.91 33.74
N ASP A 33 28.07 7.10 34.81
CA ASP A 33 27.31 7.30 36.05
C ASP A 33 27.59 8.69 36.66
N ARG A 34 28.81 9.17 36.49
CA ARG A 34 29.22 10.50 36.94
C ARG A 34 28.53 11.59 36.12
N LEU A 35 28.56 11.47 34.80
CA LEU A 35 27.90 12.41 33.90
C LEU A 35 26.38 12.42 34.07
N GLN A 36 25.76 11.26 34.29
CA GLN A 36 24.31 11.16 34.49
C GLN A 36 23.87 11.87 35.77
N ARG A 37 24.57 11.63 36.90
CA ARG A 37 24.32 12.36 38.15
C ARG A 37 24.50 13.87 37.95
N LEU A 38 25.57 14.27 37.28
CA LEU A 38 25.85 15.68 37.01
C LEU A 38 24.75 16.34 36.14
N ALA A 39 24.28 15.62 35.12
CA ALA A 39 23.23 16.09 34.22
C ALA A 39 21.87 16.23 34.90
N GLU A 40 21.56 15.40 35.90
CA GLU A 40 20.34 15.53 36.70
C GLU A 40 20.30 16.89 37.40
N TYR A 41 21.33 17.22 38.19
CA TYR A 41 21.40 18.48 38.93
C TYR A 41 21.57 19.69 38.03
N TYR A 42 22.34 19.56 36.94
CA TYR A 42 22.47 20.63 35.95
C TYR A 42 21.13 20.96 35.30
N ARG A 43 20.36 19.94 34.88
CA ARG A 43 19.02 20.17 34.30
C ARG A 43 18.08 20.80 35.32
N GLU A 44 18.03 20.27 36.54
CA GLU A 44 17.18 20.79 37.61
C GLU A 44 17.42 22.29 37.88
N VAL A 45 18.69 22.72 38.03
CA VAL A 45 19.00 24.14 38.28
C VAL A 45 18.73 25.02 37.05
N THR A 46 19.02 24.53 35.83
CA THR A 46 18.73 25.32 34.61
C THR A 46 17.23 25.43 34.33
N GLU A 47 16.44 24.40 34.61
CA GLU A 47 14.98 24.45 34.52
C GLU A 47 14.38 25.43 35.52
N LEU A 48 14.97 25.53 36.72
CA LEU A 48 14.62 26.55 37.70
C LEU A 48 14.87 27.96 37.13
N PHE A 49 16.04 28.19 36.54
CA PHE A 49 16.37 29.47 35.92
C PHE A 49 15.41 29.84 34.80
N ASP A 50 15.16 28.92 33.86
CA ASP A 50 14.28 29.16 32.72
C ASP A 50 12.83 29.45 33.16
N ARG A 51 12.38 28.84 34.26
CA ARG A 51 11.03 29.04 34.81
C ARG A 51 10.85 30.43 35.42
N TYR A 52 11.85 30.94 36.15
CA TYR A 52 11.71 32.14 36.97
C TYR A 52 12.36 33.40 36.39
N GLU A 53 13.40 33.29 35.55
CA GLU A 53 14.16 34.44 35.05
C GLU A 53 13.25 35.53 34.46
N SER A 54 12.30 35.16 33.60
CA SER A 54 11.38 36.12 32.96
C SER A 54 10.38 36.79 33.93
N ARG A 55 10.22 36.26 35.15
CA ARG A 55 9.21 36.69 36.13
C ARG A 55 9.80 37.50 37.28
N ILE A 56 11.04 37.20 37.66
CA ILE A 56 11.66 37.72 38.89
C ILE A 56 12.74 38.77 38.63
N VAL A 57 13.15 38.96 37.38
CA VAL A 57 14.17 39.93 36.99
C VAL A 57 13.66 41.37 37.12
N SER A 58 14.49 42.22 37.72
CA SER A 58 14.22 43.64 37.93
C SER A 58 15.16 44.52 37.09
N ASP A 59 14.84 44.71 35.81
CA ASP A 59 15.61 45.58 34.89
C ASP A 59 15.33 47.08 35.06
N GLY A 60 14.53 47.46 36.07
CA GLY A 60 14.40 48.85 36.52
C GLY A 60 13.11 49.58 36.13
N GLU A 61 12.19 48.99 35.36
CA GLU A 61 10.92 49.65 34.97
C GLU A 61 9.64 48.78 35.08
N GLY A 62 9.69 47.60 35.71
CA GLY A 62 8.54 46.69 35.90
C GLY A 62 8.22 46.37 37.37
N GLU A 63 6.96 46.01 37.66
CA GLU A 63 6.58 45.38 38.93
C GLU A 63 7.15 43.95 38.94
N VAL A 64 8.06 43.67 39.87
CA VAL A 64 8.61 42.32 40.09
C VAL A 64 7.55 41.46 40.77
N ASP A 65 7.35 40.24 40.27
CA ASP A 65 6.52 39.24 40.94
C ASP A 65 7.26 38.76 42.21
N MET A 66 7.06 39.49 43.31
CA MET A 66 7.71 39.21 44.59
C MET A 66 7.31 37.85 45.16
N GLU A 67 6.12 37.34 44.83
CA GLU A 67 5.68 36.00 45.23
C GLU A 67 6.51 34.94 44.49
N ALA A 68 6.68 35.10 43.18
CA ALA A 68 7.58 34.23 42.39
C ALA A 68 9.05 34.35 42.80
N PHE A 69 9.52 35.53 43.24
CA PHE A 69 10.88 35.69 43.74
C PHE A 69 11.10 34.92 45.06
N ILE A 70 10.14 34.96 45.99
CA ILE A 70 10.21 34.19 47.23
C ILE A 70 10.18 32.69 46.92
N GLU A 71 9.28 32.26 46.03
CA GLU A 71 9.19 30.86 45.59
C GLU A 71 10.50 30.38 44.95
N TYR A 72 11.10 31.18 44.07
CA TYR A 72 12.40 30.89 43.46
C TYR A 72 13.50 30.72 44.51
N GLN A 73 13.59 31.63 45.49
CA GLN A 73 14.62 31.57 46.54
C GLN A 73 14.41 30.34 47.44
N ASP A 74 13.17 29.97 47.75
CA ASP A 74 12.85 28.75 48.50
C ASP A 74 13.22 27.48 47.71
N GLU A 75 12.87 27.41 46.41
CA GLU A 75 13.23 26.27 45.54
C GLU A 75 14.76 26.16 45.34
N LEU A 76 15.44 27.29 45.15
CA LEU A 76 16.89 27.33 44.98
C LEU A 76 17.62 26.88 46.26
N ALA A 77 17.21 27.39 47.42
CA ALA A 77 17.77 26.97 48.71
C ALA A 77 17.54 25.47 48.95
N HIS A 78 16.34 24.97 48.65
CA HIS A 78 16.04 23.55 48.74
C HIS A 78 16.93 22.70 47.82
N PHE A 79 17.17 23.14 46.59
CA PHE A 79 18.08 22.47 45.66
C PHE A 79 19.50 22.33 46.25
N PHE A 80 20.09 23.42 46.74
CA PHE A 80 21.44 23.40 47.29
C PHE A 80 21.57 22.65 48.62
N GLU A 81 20.52 22.66 49.46
CA GLU A 81 20.46 21.84 50.67
C GLU A 81 20.52 20.33 50.37
N HIS A 82 19.99 19.91 49.22
CA HIS A 82 19.94 18.51 48.80
C HIS A 82 21.02 18.11 47.79
N LEU A 83 21.91 19.05 47.41
CA LEU A 83 23.01 18.78 46.51
C LEU A 83 24.00 17.79 47.16
N PRO A 84 24.40 16.68 46.50
CA PRO A 84 25.30 15.69 47.10
C PRO A 84 26.71 16.23 47.37
N GLU A 85 27.27 15.93 48.54
CA GLU A 85 28.63 16.38 48.93
C GLU A 85 29.72 15.81 48.03
N ASP A 86 29.50 14.62 47.45
CA ASP A 86 30.44 13.95 46.55
C ASP A 86 30.21 14.30 45.07
N LEU A 87 29.32 15.25 44.77
CA LEU A 87 29.03 15.62 43.39
C LEU A 87 30.28 16.22 42.73
N PRO A 88 30.72 15.69 41.57
CA PRO A 88 31.76 16.35 40.79
C PRO A 88 31.32 17.76 40.42
N HIS A 89 32.27 18.71 40.35
CA HIS A 89 31.97 20.10 40.02
C HIS A 89 31.00 20.79 40.98
N ARG A 90 30.83 20.28 42.21
CA ARG A 90 30.03 20.94 43.24
C ARG A 90 30.43 22.41 43.47
N GLU A 91 31.72 22.72 43.40
CA GLU A 91 32.24 24.09 43.52
C GLU A 91 31.65 25.05 42.46
N ASP A 92 31.39 24.56 41.23
CA ASP A 92 30.78 25.34 40.16
C ASP A 92 29.28 25.63 40.46
N PHE A 93 28.59 24.69 41.12
CA PHE A 93 27.22 24.89 41.62
C PHE A 93 27.19 25.84 42.82
N GLU A 94 28.11 25.71 43.77
CA GLU A 94 28.19 26.61 44.94
C GLU A 94 28.50 28.05 44.52
N ALA A 95 29.33 28.26 43.49
CA ALA A 95 29.56 29.58 42.92
C ALA A 95 28.26 30.22 42.40
N VAL A 96 27.36 29.41 41.83
CA VAL A 96 26.03 29.87 41.41
C VAL A 96 25.14 30.21 42.61
N ASP A 97 25.16 29.41 43.68
CA ASP A 97 24.39 29.71 44.90
C ASP A 97 24.77 31.08 45.47
N ASP A 98 26.07 31.36 45.54
CA ASP A 98 26.60 32.64 46.01
C ASP A 98 26.13 33.83 45.14
N MET A 99 26.10 33.65 43.81
CA MET A 99 25.69 34.69 42.86
C MET A 99 24.18 34.95 42.88
N MET A 100 23.39 33.92 43.12
CA MET A 100 21.92 34.02 43.06
C MET A 100 21.29 34.45 44.40
N HIS A 101 22.08 34.54 45.47
CA HIS A 101 21.70 35.09 46.79
C HIS A 101 21.73 36.63 46.84
N GLU A 102 21.18 37.29 45.81
CA GLU A 102 21.03 38.75 45.80
C GLU A 102 19.62 39.20 46.19
N ARG A 103 19.51 40.40 46.76
CA ARG A 103 18.22 41.01 47.12
C ARG A 103 17.35 41.32 45.88
N TYR A 104 17.99 41.52 44.73
CA TYR A 104 17.36 41.77 43.45
C TYR A 104 18.20 41.11 42.36
N LEU A 105 17.57 40.39 41.44
CA LEU A 105 18.25 39.73 40.33
C LEU A 105 17.99 40.46 39.00
N LYS A 106 18.99 40.43 38.13
CA LYS A 106 18.98 40.96 36.77
C LYS A 106 19.20 39.81 35.79
N HIS A 107 18.86 40.01 34.52
CA HIS A 107 19.21 39.05 33.47
C HIS A 107 20.71 38.75 33.41
N ALA A 108 21.55 39.74 33.72
CA ALA A 108 23.00 39.54 33.79
C ALA A 108 23.40 38.51 34.85
N ASP A 109 22.74 38.48 36.02
CA ASP A 109 23.08 37.55 37.10
C ASP A 109 22.75 36.11 36.70
N PHE A 110 21.62 35.89 36.01
CA PHE A 110 21.27 34.59 35.43
C PHE A 110 22.24 34.17 34.31
N GLN A 111 22.71 35.12 33.50
CA GLN A 111 23.72 34.82 32.47
C GLN A 111 25.04 34.42 33.13
N ASP A 112 25.50 35.17 34.13
CA ASP A 112 26.75 34.89 34.83
C ASP A 112 26.66 33.54 35.56
N ALA A 113 25.50 33.19 36.15
CA ALA A 113 25.25 31.88 36.75
C ALA A 113 25.32 30.74 35.72
N ARG A 114 24.76 30.94 34.51
CA ARG A 114 24.90 29.96 33.41
C ARG A 114 26.34 29.84 32.92
N GLU A 115 27.09 30.95 32.89
CA GLU A 115 28.52 30.94 32.53
C GLU A 115 29.37 30.21 33.58
N ALA A 116 29.06 30.36 34.87
CA ALA A 116 29.70 29.61 35.95
C ALA A 116 29.48 28.09 35.81
N LEU A 117 28.30 27.66 35.35
CA LEU A 117 28.00 26.26 35.05
C LEU A 117 28.51 25.78 33.69
N SER A 118 29.21 26.60 32.90
CA SER A 118 29.73 26.20 31.58
C SER A 118 30.60 24.91 31.62
N PRO A 119 31.52 24.72 32.59
CA PRO A 119 32.29 23.46 32.70
C PRO A 119 31.40 22.24 32.92
N VAL A 120 30.31 22.39 33.69
CA VAL A 120 29.31 21.35 33.93
C VAL A 120 28.52 21.09 32.65
N ALA A 121 28.09 22.15 31.97
CA ALA A 121 27.37 22.08 30.71
C ALA A 121 28.18 21.32 29.63
N GLU A 122 29.47 21.60 29.48
CA GLU A 122 30.36 20.89 28.54
C GLU A 122 30.45 19.38 28.81
N LEU A 123 30.37 18.96 30.07
CA LEU A 123 30.36 17.56 30.45
C LEU A 123 29.01 16.90 30.17
N VAL A 124 27.91 17.56 30.53
CA VAL A 124 26.54 17.09 30.26
C VAL A 124 26.27 16.98 28.76
N GLU A 125 26.76 17.94 27.98
CA GLU A 125 26.66 17.98 26.52
C GLU A 125 27.24 16.71 25.85
N ARG A 126 28.18 16.00 26.50
CA ARG A 126 28.70 14.73 25.98
C ARG A 126 27.63 13.64 25.92
N LEU A 127 26.71 13.60 26.90
CA LEU A 127 25.59 12.67 26.90
C LEU A 127 24.62 12.99 25.77
N ASP A 128 24.28 14.27 25.62
CA ASP A 128 23.37 14.73 24.56
C ASP A 128 23.99 14.55 23.18
N GLU A 129 25.30 14.74 23.03
CA GLU A 129 26.02 14.48 21.79
C GLU A 129 26.02 12.98 21.43
N ARG A 130 26.22 12.10 22.42
CA ARG A 130 26.07 10.64 22.22
C ARG A 130 24.68 10.29 21.73
N GLU A 131 23.65 10.90 22.29
CA GLU A 131 22.27 10.64 21.87
C GLU A 131 21.99 11.17 20.46
N ARG A 132 22.37 12.42 20.16
CA ARG A 132 22.22 13.01 18.82
C ARG A 132 22.99 12.24 17.75
N THR A 133 24.17 11.70 18.08
CA THR A 133 24.96 10.88 17.15
C THR A 133 24.33 9.49 16.96
N ARG A 134 23.74 8.89 18.01
CA ARG A 134 22.93 7.66 17.93
C ARG A 134 21.74 7.82 17.00
N GLU A 135 20.93 8.86 17.21
CA GLU A 135 19.74 9.15 16.39
C GLU A 135 20.12 9.33 14.91
N ARG A 136 21.16 10.13 14.62
CA ARG A 136 21.65 10.34 13.25
C ARG A 136 22.17 9.05 12.59
N LEU A 137 22.76 8.14 13.38
CA LEU A 137 23.19 6.83 12.92
C LEU A 137 21.97 5.95 12.57
N GLU A 138 20.98 5.89 13.46
CA GLU A 138 19.74 5.13 13.26
C GLU A 138 18.92 5.64 12.07
N GLU A 139 18.82 6.96 11.88
CA GLU A 139 18.20 7.56 10.71
C GLU A 139 18.88 7.14 9.41
N THR A 140 20.22 7.16 9.40
CA THR A 140 21.01 6.78 8.22
C THR A 140 20.89 5.28 7.94
N ARG A 141 20.89 4.44 8.98
CA ARG A 141 20.64 2.99 8.88
C ARG A 141 19.25 2.72 8.30
N SER A 142 18.23 3.40 8.81
CA SER A 142 16.85 3.29 8.32
C SER A 142 16.71 3.72 6.86
N ALA A 143 17.44 4.77 6.43
CA ALA A 143 17.46 5.20 5.03
C ALA A 143 18.07 4.13 4.11
N LEU A 144 19.16 3.50 4.54
CA LEU A 144 19.80 2.41 3.81
C LEU A 144 18.94 1.13 3.75
N GLU A 145 18.24 0.79 4.83
CA GLU A 145 17.30 -0.33 4.84
C GLU A 145 16.14 -0.13 3.85
N ARG A 146 15.61 1.09 3.75
CA ARG A 146 14.58 1.44 2.75
C ARG A 146 15.12 1.33 1.33
N GLU A 147 16.35 1.79 1.08
CA GLU A 147 16.97 1.66 -0.25
C GLU A 147 17.21 0.19 -0.62
N ARG A 148 17.68 -0.64 0.32
CA ARG A 148 17.84 -2.08 0.10
C ARG A 148 16.51 -2.74 -0.26
N GLN A 149 15.42 -2.38 0.42
CA GLN A 149 14.08 -2.88 0.13
C GLN A 149 13.61 -2.48 -1.28
N SER A 150 13.85 -1.23 -1.68
CA SER A 150 13.58 -0.74 -3.05
C SER A 150 14.38 -1.54 -4.11
N ILE A 151 15.63 -1.87 -3.82
CA ILE A 151 16.45 -2.73 -4.69
C ILE A 151 15.87 -4.16 -4.76
N ASP A 152 15.44 -4.74 -3.63
CA ASP A 152 14.83 -6.08 -3.59
C ASP A 152 13.55 -6.15 -4.44
N GLU A 153 12.73 -5.11 -4.41
CA GLU A 153 11.52 -4.99 -5.23
C GLU A 153 11.86 -4.94 -6.73
N ARG A 154 12.87 -4.14 -7.11
CA ARG A 154 13.34 -4.05 -8.50
C ARG A 154 13.97 -5.34 -9.00
N ILE A 155 14.72 -6.05 -8.14
CA ILE A 155 15.27 -7.38 -8.45
C ILE A 155 14.13 -8.35 -8.78
N THR A 156 13.09 -8.40 -7.93
CA THR A 156 11.92 -9.26 -8.12
C THR A 156 11.19 -8.93 -9.43
N GLU A 157 11.04 -7.65 -9.74
CA GLU A 157 10.45 -7.19 -11.00
C GLU A 157 11.25 -7.67 -12.22
N TYR A 158 12.57 -7.50 -12.20
CA TYR A 158 13.44 -7.91 -13.31
C TYR A 158 13.53 -9.42 -13.48
N GLU A 159 13.56 -10.18 -12.38
CA GLU A 159 13.47 -11.64 -12.42
C GLU A 159 12.16 -12.09 -13.10
N ARG A 160 11.03 -11.46 -12.78
CA ARG A 160 9.76 -11.71 -13.45
C ARG A 160 9.80 -11.35 -14.93
N LEU A 161 10.42 -10.23 -15.31
CA LEU A 161 10.56 -9.85 -16.73
C LEU A 161 11.40 -10.89 -17.50
N ILE A 162 12.46 -11.42 -16.89
CA ILE A 162 13.29 -12.47 -17.48
C ILE A 162 12.48 -13.75 -17.65
N GLU A 163 11.71 -14.17 -16.64
CA GLU A 163 10.83 -15.34 -16.72
C GLU A 163 9.81 -15.21 -17.87
N LEU A 164 9.22 -14.02 -18.05
CA LEU A 164 8.34 -13.75 -19.18
C LEU A 164 9.10 -13.75 -20.52
N GLY A 165 10.36 -13.28 -20.53
CA GLY A 165 11.24 -13.25 -21.69
C GLY A 165 11.72 -14.62 -22.16
N ASP A 166 11.77 -15.62 -21.27
CA ASP A 166 12.09 -17.02 -21.61
C ASP A 166 10.98 -17.67 -22.47
N ALA A 167 9.77 -17.09 -22.47
CA ALA A 167 8.72 -17.50 -23.39
C ALA A 167 9.11 -17.17 -24.84
N ASP A 168 8.68 -18.02 -25.79
CA ASP A 168 8.87 -17.76 -27.22
C ASP A 168 7.99 -16.59 -27.69
N LEU A 169 8.48 -15.35 -27.55
CA LEU A 169 7.69 -14.14 -27.84
C LEU A 169 7.25 -14.04 -29.31
N ASP A 170 7.90 -14.78 -30.21
CA ASP A 170 7.57 -14.85 -31.64
C ASP A 170 6.60 -16.00 -31.98
N ALA A 171 6.14 -16.75 -30.98
CA ALA A 171 5.23 -17.86 -31.20
C ALA A 171 3.92 -17.37 -31.83
N PRO A 172 3.31 -18.17 -32.74
CA PRO A 172 2.09 -17.80 -33.45
C PRO A 172 0.85 -17.91 -32.54
N VAL A 173 0.73 -17.01 -31.57
CA VAL A 173 -0.36 -16.97 -30.57
C VAL A 173 -1.74 -16.86 -31.21
N GLU A 174 -1.82 -16.37 -32.45
CA GLU A 174 -3.06 -16.30 -33.24
C GLU A 174 -3.72 -17.69 -33.42
N ARG A 175 -2.93 -18.77 -33.38
CA ARG A 175 -3.45 -20.15 -33.40
C ARG A 175 -4.32 -20.49 -32.18
N LEU A 176 -4.18 -19.76 -31.08
CA LEU A 176 -5.07 -19.82 -29.92
C LEU A 176 -6.09 -18.67 -29.92
N ARG A 177 -5.65 -17.47 -30.32
CA ARG A 177 -6.46 -16.25 -30.27
C ARG A 177 -7.65 -16.30 -31.20
N GLU A 178 -7.42 -16.61 -32.48
CA GLU A 178 -8.46 -16.56 -33.50
C GLU A 178 -9.64 -17.51 -33.19
N PRO A 179 -9.43 -18.78 -32.78
CA PRO A 179 -10.56 -19.65 -32.43
C PRO A 179 -11.30 -19.19 -31.16
N ILE A 180 -10.59 -18.61 -30.18
CA ILE A 180 -11.19 -18.11 -28.94
C ILE A 180 -12.04 -16.87 -29.21
N GLU A 181 -11.51 -15.90 -29.95
CA GLU A 181 -12.24 -14.69 -30.34
C GLU A 181 -13.44 -15.04 -31.21
N ALA A 182 -13.27 -15.94 -32.19
CA ALA A 182 -14.37 -16.41 -33.04
C ALA A 182 -15.51 -17.08 -32.24
N TYR A 183 -15.19 -17.87 -31.20
CA TYR A 183 -16.19 -18.41 -30.28
C TYR A 183 -16.85 -17.31 -29.43
N ASN A 184 -16.04 -16.42 -28.83
CA ASN A 184 -16.52 -15.36 -27.95
C ASN A 184 -17.48 -14.41 -28.68
N ASP A 185 -17.15 -14.01 -29.91
CA ASP A 185 -18.00 -13.17 -30.75
C ASP A 185 -19.31 -13.87 -31.13
N ALA A 186 -19.23 -15.16 -31.46
CA ALA A 186 -20.39 -15.95 -31.84
C ALA A 186 -21.34 -16.21 -30.67
N VAL A 187 -20.82 -16.55 -29.48
CA VAL A 187 -21.65 -16.73 -28.28
C VAL A 187 -22.22 -15.41 -27.79
N GLY A 188 -21.45 -14.31 -27.90
CA GLY A 188 -21.93 -12.96 -27.62
C GLY A 188 -23.12 -12.59 -28.49
N THR A 189 -22.98 -12.73 -29.80
CA THR A 189 -24.05 -12.47 -30.77
C THR A 189 -25.27 -13.36 -30.52
N ALA A 190 -25.07 -14.65 -30.28
CA ALA A 190 -26.17 -15.59 -30.01
C ALA A 190 -26.92 -15.26 -28.71
N PHE A 191 -26.19 -14.86 -27.66
CA PHE A 191 -26.80 -14.47 -26.39
C PHE A 191 -27.52 -13.12 -26.47
N GLU A 192 -26.99 -12.16 -27.23
CA GLU A 192 -27.70 -10.90 -27.52
C GLU A 192 -29.02 -11.15 -28.27
N SER A 193 -29.03 -12.04 -29.25
CA SER A 193 -30.27 -12.47 -29.91
C SER A 193 -31.22 -13.17 -28.93
N PHE A 194 -30.70 -14.09 -28.11
CA PHE A 194 -31.51 -14.80 -27.11
C PHE A 194 -32.18 -13.84 -26.12
N THR A 195 -31.43 -12.88 -25.56
CA THR A 195 -31.97 -11.88 -24.62
C THR A 195 -32.95 -10.90 -25.27
N ARG A 196 -32.80 -10.62 -26.56
CA ARG A 196 -33.69 -9.72 -27.32
C ARG A 196 -35.01 -10.38 -27.71
N ASP A 197 -34.97 -11.63 -28.14
CA ASP A 197 -36.07 -12.29 -28.82
C ASP A 197 -36.81 -13.30 -27.93
N ALA A 198 -36.11 -13.99 -27.03
CA ALA A 198 -36.74 -14.96 -26.13
C ALA A 198 -37.49 -14.27 -24.98
N SER A 199 -38.39 -15.01 -24.35
CA SER A 199 -39.14 -14.48 -23.21
C SER A 199 -38.23 -14.25 -22.00
N ALA A 200 -38.52 -13.23 -21.20
CA ALA A 200 -37.78 -12.96 -19.98
C ALA A 200 -37.80 -14.16 -19.00
N ARG A 201 -38.89 -14.95 -19.02
CA ARG A 201 -38.97 -16.20 -18.27
C ARG A 201 -37.93 -17.22 -18.72
N GLU A 202 -37.75 -17.40 -20.03
CA GLU A 202 -36.75 -18.33 -20.58
C GLU A 202 -35.33 -17.86 -20.28
N VAL A 203 -35.04 -16.57 -20.48
CA VAL A 203 -33.71 -16.01 -20.23
C VAL A 203 -33.33 -16.10 -18.76
N LEU A 204 -34.22 -15.68 -17.84
CA LEU A 204 -33.93 -15.74 -16.41
C LEU A 204 -33.91 -17.18 -15.89
N GLY A 205 -34.72 -18.07 -16.47
CA GLY A 205 -34.65 -19.51 -16.20
C GLY A 205 -33.32 -20.12 -16.66
N PHE A 206 -32.78 -19.69 -17.81
CA PHE A 206 -31.44 -20.05 -18.25
C PHE A 206 -30.39 -19.62 -17.22
N VAL A 207 -30.40 -18.35 -16.79
CA VAL A 207 -29.43 -17.81 -15.82
C VAL A 207 -29.51 -18.56 -14.48
N GLU A 208 -30.71 -18.77 -13.96
CA GLU A 208 -30.92 -19.56 -12.73
C GLU A 208 -30.35 -20.98 -12.87
N SER A 209 -30.51 -21.60 -14.04
CA SER A 209 -30.01 -22.94 -14.31
C SER A 209 -28.47 -23.06 -14.26
N THR A 210 -27.76 -21.92 -14.39
CA THR A 210 -26.29 -21.88 -14.33
C THR A 210 -25.73 -22.05 -12.92
N ALA A 211 -26.55 -21.95 -11.87
CA ALA A 211 -26.12 -22.15 -10.47
C ALA A 211 -25.45 -23.51 -10.21
N ALA A 212 -25.70 -24.51 -11.06
CA ALA A 212 -25.08 -25.83 -10.99
C ALA A 212 -23.67 -25.91 -11.64
N PHE A 213 -23.17 -24.82 -12.23
CA PHE A 213 -21.93 -24.76 -13.01
C PHE A 213 -20.99 -23.71 -12.42
N PRO A 214 -20.11 -24.09 -11.48
CA PRO A 214 -19.29 -23.15 -10.73
C PRO A 214 -18.28 -22.35 -11.58
N LEU A 215 -17.94 -22.81 -12.79
CA LEU A 215 -17.02 -22.11 -13.70
C LEU A 215 -17.74 -21.11 -14.62
N VAL A 216 -19.07 -21.01 -14.54
CA VAL A 216 -19.91 -20.06 -15.27
C VAL A 216 -20.54 -19.08 -14.27
N GLU A 217 -19.89 -17.95 -14.08
CA GLU A 217 -20.12 -17.05 -12.95
C GLU A 217 -21.23 -16.02 -13.16
N TYR A 218 -22.44 -16.48 -13.50
CA TYR A 218 -23.59 -15.57 -13.56
C TYR A 218 -24.06 -15.13 -12.17
N ARG A 219 -24.35 -13.84 -12.03
CA ARG A 219 -25.14 -13.34 -10.90
C ARG A 219 -26.56 -13.88 -10.99
N GLN A 220 -26.97 -14.63 -9.98
CA GLN A 220 -28.30 -15.24 -9.92
C GLN A 220 -29.40 -14.16 -9.92
N PRO A 221 -30.53 -14.40 -10.61
CA PRO A 221 -31.60 -13.42 -10.67
C PRO A 221 -32.27 -13.23 -9.29
N PRO A 222 -32.75 -12.02 -8.96
CA PRO A 222 -33.53 -11.80 -7.74
C PRO A 222 -34.79 -12.67 -7.68
N ASP A 223 -35.08 -13.22 -6.50
CA ASP A 223 -36.19 -14.17 -6.30
C ASP A 223 -37.56 -13.60 -6.66
N ASP A 224 -37.80 -12.32 -6.35
CA ASP A 224 -39.05 -11.60 -6.64
C ASP A 224 -39.22 -11.31 -8.14
N LEU A 225 -38.12 -11.06 -8.85
CA LEU A 225 -38.12 -10.95 -10.31
C LEU A 225 -38.42 -12.31 -10.96
N LEU A 226 -37.75 -13.38 -10.52
CA LEU A 226 -37.99 -14.74 -11.01
C LEU A 226 -39.42 -15.20 -10.78
N ALA A 227 -39.94 -14.98 -9.57
CA ALA A 227 -41.33 -15.31 -9.24
C ALA A 227 -42.30 -14.56 -10.17
N TYR A 228 -42.09 -13.26 -10.38
CA TYR A 228 -42.92 -12.45 -11.26
C TYR A 228 -42.94 -12.97 -12.70
N VAL A 229 -41.78 -13.18 -13.33
CA VAL A 229 -41.74 -13.60 -14.75
C VAL A 229 -42.30 -15.01 -14.95
N ARG A 230 -42.25 -15.88 -13.93
CA ARG A 230 -42.81 -17.23 -13.99
C ARG A 230 -44.34 -17.27 -13.94
N THR A 231 -44.96 -16.33 -13.24
CA THR A 231 -46.41 -16.34 -13.01
C THR A 231 -47.16 -15.34 -13.88
N ALA A 232 -46.57 -14.17 -14.16
CA ALA A 232 -47.22 -13.12 -14.93
C ALA A 232 -47.17 -13.43 -16.43
N GLU A 233 -48.24 -13.06 -17.15
CA GLU A 233 -48.28 -13.11 -18.62
C GLU A 233 -47.19 -12.23 -19.22
N ALA A 234 -46.92 -11.05 -18.63
CA ALA A 234 -45.81 -10.19 -19.03
C ALA A 234 -44.43 -10.89 -19.00
N GLY A 235 -44.28 -12.02 -18.29
CA GLY A 235 -43.06 -12.81 -18.34
C GLY A 235 -42.81 -13.52 -19.68
N THR A 236 -43.80 -13.58 -20.58
CA THR A 236 -43.63 -14.03 -21.98
C THR A 236 -43.04 -12.96 -22.88
N GLU A 237 -43.04 -11.70 -22.44
CA GLU A 237 -42.37 -10.60 -23.14
C GLU A 237 -40.85 -10.70 -23.00
N SER A 238 -40.11 -10.17 -23.97
CA SER A 238 -38.65 -10.15 -23.92
C SER A 238 -38.10 -9.15 -22.91
N ILE A 239 -36.81 -9.28 -22.56
CA ILE A 239 -36.15 -8.36 -21.62
C ILE A 239 -36.24 -6.90 -22.09
N PRO A 240 -35.92 -6.55 -23.36
CA PRO A 240 -36.09 -5.18 -23.85
C PRO A 240 -37.52 -4.66 -23.70
N GLN A 241 -38.52 -5.48 -23.99
CA GLN A 241 -39.93 -5.09 -23.88
C GLN A 241 -40.33 -4.84 -22.42
N LEU A 242 -39.88 -5.69 -21.49
CA LEU A 242 -40.09 -5.48 -20.05
C LEU A 242 -39.39 -4.21 -19.54
N LEU A 243 -38.19 -3.92 -20.04
CA LEU A 243 -37.49 -2.68 -19.72
C LEU A 243 -38.22 -1.45 -20.23
N GLU A 244 -38.82 -1.51 -21.43
CA GLU A 244 -39.68 -0.45 -21.96
C GLU A 244 -40.94 -0.26 -21.08
N TYR A 245 -41.62 -1.35 -20.74
CA TYR A 245 -42.77 -1.31 -19.83
C TYR A 245 -42.40 -0.73 -18.47
N ALA A 246 -41.20 -1.02 -17.96
CA ALA A 246 -40.72 -0.46 -16.71
C ALA A 246 -40.58 1.08 -16.74
N GLU A 247 -40.50 1.72 -17.91
CA GLU A 247 -40.49 3.18 -18.05
C GLU A 247 -41.89 3.80 -18.08
N TYR A 248 -42.92 3.02 -18.43
CA TYR A 248 -44.28 3.52 -18.56
C TYR A 248 -44.89 3.92 -17.22
N SER A 249 -45.84 4.87 -17.21
CA SER A 249 -46.63 5.16 -16.01
C SER A 249 -47.55 3.99 -15.66
N VAL A 250 -47.99 3.89 -14.40
CA VAL A 250 -48.95 2.84 -13.97
C VAL A 250 -50.22 2.86 -14.81
N SER A 251 -50.78 4.04 -15.07
CA SER A 251 -51.97 4.21 -15.91
C SER A 251 -51.76 3.78 -17.36
N LYS A 252 -50.54 3.94 -17.90
CA LYS A 252 -50.21 3.45 -19.24
C LYS A 252 -50.06 1.94 -19.24
N LEU A 253 -49.48 1.36 -18.19
CA LEU A 253 -49.28 -0.09 -18.04
C LEU A 253 -50.56 -0.89 -17.86
N ASP A 254 -51.60 -0.32 -17.26
CA ASP A 254 -52.92 -0.98 -17.12
C ASP A 254 -53.53 -1.40 -18.48
N HIS A 255 -53.03 -0.85 -19.59
CA HIS A 255 -53.41 -1.23 -20.96
C HIS A 255 -52.57 -2.35 -21.58
N TYR A 256 -51.40 -2.66 -21.01
CA TYR A 256 -50.45 -3.65 -21.57
C TYR A 256 -50.32 -4.89 -20.68
N VAL A 257 -50.50 -4.75 -19.36
CA VAL A 257 -50.32 -5.84 -18.41
C VAL A 257 -51.47 -5.91 -17.42
N ALA A 258 -51.79 -7.12 -16.96
CA ALA A 258 -52.88 -7.36 -16.03
C ALA A 258 -52.67 -6.75 -14.63
N ASP A 259 -51.41 -6.56 -14.19
CA ASP A 259 -51.06 -5.90 -12.93
C ASP A 259 -49.85 -4.97 -13.09
N ALA A 260 -50.13 -3.69 -13.37
CA ALA A 260 -49.11 -2.66 -13.53
C ALA A 260 -48.26 -2.43 -12.26
N ARG A 261 -48.83 -2.63 -11.06
CA ARG A 261 -48.10 -2.43 -9.80
C ARG A 261 -47.16 -3.58 -9.50
N ALA A 262 -47.52 -4.81 -9.85
CA ALA A 262 -46.63 -5.96 -9.77
C ALA A 262 -45.43 -5.77 -10.71
N LEU A 263 -45.66 -5.36 -11.98
CA LEU A 263 -44.57 -5.08 -12.92
C LEU A 263 -43.60 -4.02 -12.37
N LYS A 264 -44.12 -2.90 -11.85
CA LYS A 264 -43.25 -1.85 -11.28
C LYS A 264 -42.42 -2.33 -10.10
N ARG A 265 -42.99 -3.12 -9.19
CA ARG A 265 -42.27 -3.61 -8.01
C ARG A 265 -41.18 -4.60 -8.37
N SER A 266 -41.43 -5.50 -9.32
CA SER A 266 -40.52 -6.60 -9.65
C SER A 266 -39.56 -6.26 -10.80
N VAL A 267 -40.01 -5.58 -11.85
CA VAL A 267 -39.17 -5.29 -13.04
C VAL A 267 -38.46 -3.94 -12.91
N ALA A 268 -39.16 -2.87 -12.51
CA ALA A 268 -38.54 -1.54 -12.46
C ALA A 268 -37.49 -1.42 -11.33
N THR A 269 -37.70 -2.11 -10.20
CA THR A 269 -36.71 -2.22 -9.11
C THR A 269 -35.41 -2.89 -9.57
N HIS A 270 -35.52 -3.91 -10.43
CA HIS A 270 -34.38 -4.73 -10.88
C HIS A 270 -33.90 -4.38 -12.29
N ARG A 271 -34.23 -3.17 -12.77
CA ARG A 271 -33.85 -2.68 -14.10
C ARG A 271 -32.35 -2.82 -14.38
N THR A 272 -31.51 -2.43 -13.41
CA THR A 272 -30.05 -2.51 -13.54
C THR A 272 -29.54 -3.94 -13.67
N TYR A 273 -30.20 -4.92 -13.03
CA TYR A 273 -29.84 -6.32 -13.18
C TYR A 273 -30.09 -6.78 -14.62
N LEU A 274 -31.28 -6.53 -15.15
CA LEU A 274 -31.66 -6.89 -16.52
C LEU A 274 -30.80 -6.18 -17.58
N GLN A 275 -30.41 -4.92 -17.35
CA GLN A 275 -29.56 -4.15 -18.27
C GLN A 275 -28.10 -4.61 -18.29
N ARG A 276 -27.61 -5.25 -17.23
CA ARG A 276 -26.23 -5.75 -17.12
C ARG A 276 -26.11 -7.23 -17.44
N LEU A 277 -27.19 -7.88 -17.85
CA LEU A 277 -27.14 -9.28 -18.20
C LEU A 277 -26.54 -9.42 -19.61
N ASP A 278 -25.35 -10.00 -19.68
CA ASP A 278 -24.61 -10.18 -20.92
C ASP A 278 -23.98 -11.58 -21.03
N ALA A 279 -23.19 -11.77 -22.09
CA ALA A 279 -22.56 -13.05 -22.40
C ALA A 279 -21.19 -13.25 -21.73
N GLU A 280 -20.69 -12.30 -20.93
CA GLU A 280 -19.32 -12.33 -20.39
C GLU A 280 -18.99 -13.67 -19.69
N PRO A 281 -19.87 -14.24 -18.81
CA PRO A 281 -19.61 -15.52 -18.16
C PRO A 281 -19.52 -16.72 -19.13
N LEU A 282 -20.00 -16.57 -20.36
CA LEU A 282 -19.96 -17.60 -21.42
C LEU A 282 -18.69 -17.55 -22.28
N THR A 283 -17.89 -16.49 -22.13
CA THR A 283 -16.66 -16.28 -22.91
C THR A 283 -15.42 -16.91 -22.26
N ILE A 284 -14.34 -17.00 -23.05
CA ILE A 284 -13.00 -17.37 -22.60
C ILE A 284 -12.12 -16.13 -22.61
N GLY A 285 -11.50 -15.81 -21.46
CA GLY A 285 -10.60 -14.66 -21.33
C GLY A 285 -9.30 -14.81 -22.13
N TRP A 286 -8.63 -13.68 -22.36
CA TRP A 286 -7.32 -13.61 -23.00
C TRP A 286 -6.31 -12.90 -22.08
N PRO A 287 -5.08 -13.42 -21.90
CA PRO A 287 -4.56 -14.72 -22.37
C PRO A 287 -5.37 -15.90 -21.82
N PRO A 288 -5.41 -17.04 -22.54
CA PRO A 288 -6.27 -18.16 -22.13
C PRO A 288 -5.74 -18.83 -20.86
N PRO A 289 -6.62 -19.49 -20.08
CA PRO A 289 -6.21 -20.20 -18.87
C PRO A 289 -5.36 -21.44 -19.22
N ALA A 290 -4.72 -22.06 -18.22
CA ALA A 290 -3.97 -23.31 -18.42
C ALA A 290 -4.84 -24.38 -19.09
N ALA A 291 -4.22 -25.32 -19.82
CA ALA A 291 -4.95 -26.30 -20.64
C ALA A 291 -6.01 -27.08 -19.85
N GLU A 292 -5.65 -27.49 -18.64
CA GLU A 292 -6.56 -28.19 -17.72
C GLU A 292 -7.79 -27.35 -17.35
N THR A 293 -7.55 -26.10 -16.95
CA THR A 293 -8.62 -25.15 -16.59
C THR A 293 -9.51 -24.86 -17.79
N LEU A 294 -8.94 -24.63 -18.98
CA LEU A 294 -9.70 -24.44 -20.22
C LEU A 294 -10.60 -25.65 -20.50
N ARG A 295 -10.05 -26.86 -20.36
CA ARG A 295 -10.78 -28.12 -20.60
C ARG A 295 -11.99 -28.28 -19.68
N PHE A 296 -11.85 -27.96 -18.39
CA PHE A 296 -12.95 -28.02 -17.43
C PHE A 296 -13.97 -26.90 -17.67
N ARG A 297 -13.51 -25.66 -17.91
CA ARG A 297 -14.39 -24.53 -18.23
C ARG A 297 -15.23 -24.82 -19.48
N CYS A 298 -14.61 -25.29 -20.57
CA CYS A 298 -15.32 -25.66 -21.78
C CYS A 298 -16.33 -26.81 -21.57
N ARG A 299 -16.09 -27.74 -20.63
CA ARG A 299 -17.04 -28.81 -20.33
C ARG A 299 -18.34 -28.26 -19.74
N GLU A 300 -18.22 -27.30 -18.83
CA GLU A 300 -19.38 -26.60 -18.26
C GLU A 300 -20.06 -25.71 -19.30
N LEU A 301 -19.28 -24.92 -20.04
CA LEU A 301 -19.81 -24.08 -21.11
C LEU A 301 -20.59 -24.89 -22.16
N VAL A 302 -20.11 -26.07 -22.58
CA VAL A 302 -20.87 -26.92 -23.52
C VAL A 302 -22.25 -27.28 -22.95
N SER A 303 -22.31 -27.55 -21.65
CA SER A 303 -23.56 -27.93 -20.98
C SER A 303 -24.48 -26.74 -20.75
N VAL A 304 -23.93 -25.55 -20.52
CA VAL A 304 -24.69 -24.31 -20.31
C VAL A 304 -25.15 -23.74 -21.65
N VAL A 305 -24.25 -23.56 -22.61
CA VAL A 305 -24.53 -22.96 -23.92
C VAL A 305 -25.63 -23.72 -24.66
N ALA A 306 -25.65 -25.05 -24.59
CA ALA A 306 -26.73 -25.85 -25.19
C ALA A 306 -28.14 -25.56 -24.62
N ARG A 307 -28.26 -24.95 -23.43
CA ARG A 307 -29.56 -24.72 -22.77
C ARG A 307 -30.37 -23.57 -23.35
N PHE A 308 -29.73 -22.66 -24.08
CA PHE A 308 -30.44 -21.57 -24.76
C PHE A 308 -30.55 -21.78 -26.28
N ASP A 309 -30.22 -22.99 -26.76
CA ASP A 309 -30.35 -23.44 -28.15
C ASP A 309 -29.70 -22.48 -29.19
N PRO A 310 -28.39 -22.20 -29.08
CA PRO A 310 -27.70 -21.33 -30.01
C PRO A 310 -27.56 -21.97 -31.40
N PRO A 311 -27.19 -21.18 -32.43
CA PRO A 311 -26.79 -21.72 -33.71
C PRO A 311 -25.71 -22.80 -33.57
N THR A 312 -25.80 -23.87 -34.38
CA THR A 312 -24.84 -25.00 -34.36
C THR A 312 -23.37 -24.57 -34.55
N SER A 313 -23.13 -23.42 -35.20
CA SER A 313 -21.79 -22.83 -35.34
C SER A 313 -21.15 -22.51 -33.99
N VAL A 314 -21.89 -21.95 -33.03
CA VAL A 314 -21.40 -21.59 -31.69
C VAL A 314 -20.92 -22.84 -30.96
N GLU A 315 -21.72 -23.91 -30.97
CA GLU A 315 -21.31 -25.15 -30.32
C GLU A 315 -20.10 -25.80 -31.00
N THR A 316 -20.00 -25.68 -32.32
CA THR A 316 -18.86 -26.21 -33.08
C THR A 316 -17.58 -25.47 -32.69
N GLN A 317 -17.61 -24.13 -32.68
CA GLN A 317 -16.49 -23.31 -32.24
C GLN A 317 -16.09 -23.58 -30.78
N LEU A 318 -17.06 -23.79 -29.88
CA LEU A 318 -16.76 -24.16 -28.50
C LEU A 318 -16.05 -25.52 -28.40
N ARG A 319 -16.43 -26.49 -29.23
CA ARG A 319 -15.74 -27.79 -29.33
C ARG A 319 -14.32 -27.62 -29.89
N ASP A 320 -14.11 -26.72 -30.84
CA ASP A 320 -12.80 -26.38 -31.39
C ASP A 320 -11.89 -25.72 -30.33
N VAL A 321 -12.41 -24.74 -29.58
CA VAL A 321 -11.70 -24.12 -28.44
C VAL A 321 -11.34 -25.17 -27.39
N ARG A 322 -12.27 -26.07 -27.07
CA ARG A 322 -11.98 -27.18 -26.14
C ARG A 322 -10.87 -28.09 -26.67
N ALA A 323 -10.79 -28.32 -27.99
CA ALA A 323 -9.75 -29.13 -28.60
C ALA A 323 -8.36 -28.47 -28.52
N LEU A 324 -8.28 -27.14 -28.45
CA LEU A 324 -7.00 -26.43 -28.24
C LEU A 324 -6.27 -26.92 -26.98
N SER A 325 -7.00 -27.16 -25.89
CA SER A 325 -6.44 -27.65 -24.61
C SER A 325 -5.72 -29.00 -24.70
N ARG A 326 -5.84 -29.72 -25.82
CA ARG A 326 -5.18 -31.01 -26.05
C ARG A 326 -3.99 -30.93 -26.99
N ARG A 327 -3.71 -29.74 -27.55
CA ARG A 327 -2.58 -29.55 -28.44
C ARG A 327 -1.29 -29.53 -27.65
N GLU A 328 -0.26 -30.18 -28.18
CA GLU A 328 1.07 -30.21 -27.56
C GLU A 328 1.72 -28.82 -27.50
N ASP A 329 1.37 -27.93 -28.45
CA ASP A 329 1.87 -26.56 -28.50
C ASP A 329 1.06 -25.57 -27.64
N TYR A 330 -0.01 -26.01 -26.96
CA TYR A 330 -0.91 -25.11 -26.23
C TYR A 330 -0.18 -24.30 -25.15
N GLU A 331 0.55 -24.96 -24.25
CA GLU A 331 1.21 -24.27 -23.13
C GLU A 331 2.28 -23.31 -23.63
N ARG A 332 3.09 -23.70 -24.62
CA ARG A 332 4.05 -22.79 -25.27
C ARG A 332 3.37 -21.54 -25.84
N LEU A 333 2.29 -21.72 -26.62
CA LEU A 333 1.56 -20.59 -27.21
C LEU A 333 0.87 -19.73 -26.15
N ARG A 334 0.39 -20.33 -25.07
CA ARG A 334 -0.21 -19.64 -23.93
C ARG A 334 0.84 -18.81 -23.20
N ASP A 335 1.99 -19.38 -22.88
CA ASP A 335 3.07 -18.68 -22.18
C ASP A 335 3.56 -17.49 -23.00
N SER A 336 3.70 -17.66 -24.32
CA SER A 336 3.95 -16.55 -25.25
C SER A 336 2.85 -15.48 -25.24
N ALA A 337 1.58 -15.88 -25.17
CA ALA A 337 0.46 -14.93 -25.08
C ALA A 337 0.49 -14.15 -23.76
N VAL A 338 0.75 -14.83 -22.63
CA VAL A 338 0.92 -14.22 -21.31
C VAL A 338 2.07 -13.21 -21.33
N ALA A 339 3.23 -13.63 -21.83
CA ALA A 339 4.40 -12.76 -21.96
C ALA A 339 4.13 -11.54 -22.85
N ARG A 340 3.49 -11.72 -24.01
CA ARG A 340 3.17 -10.59 -24.91
C ARG A 340 2.15 -9.60 -24.35
N THR A 341 1.21 -10.06 -23.52
CA THR A 341 0.23 -9.19 -22.86
C THR A 341 0.82 -8.46 -21.66
N GLN A 342 1.74 -9.08 -20.93
CA GLN A 342 2.35 -8.47 -19.73
C GLN A 342 3.59 -7.64 -20.04
N LEU A 343 4.34 -7.96 -21.11
CA LEU A 343 5.54 -7.22 -21.51
C LEU A 343 5.21 -6.11 -22.50
N GLU A 344 5.60 -4.88 -22.18
CA GLU A 344 5.61 -3.76 -23.10
C GLU A 344 6.63 -3.95 -24.22
N GLU A 345 6.46 -3.22 -25.33
CA GLU A 345 7.41 -3.32 -26.46
C GLU A 345 8.83 -2.88 -26.08
N GLY A 346 8.96 -1.89 -25.20
CA GLY A 346 10.25 -1.44 -24.68
C GLY A 346 10.95 -2.52 -23.87
N GLU A 347 10.24 -3.17 -22.95
CA GLU A 347 10.76 -4.24 -22.11
C GLU A 347 11.22 -5.44 -22.94
N ARG A 348 10.46 -5.82 -23.97
CA ARG A 348 10.87 -6.89 -24.90
C ARG A 348 12.19 -6.58 -25.61
N LYS A 349 12.37 -5.33 -26.04
CA LYS A 349 13.63 -4.90 -26.68
C LYS A 349 14.80 -4.97 -25.69
N ARG A 350 14.59 -4.52 -24.45
CA ARG A 350 15.59 -4.55 -23.37
C ARG A 350 15.96 -5.98 -22.94
N LEU A 351 14.99 -6.88 -22.85
CA LEU A 351 15.22 -8.31 -22.62
C LEU A 351 16.04 -8.94 -23.75
N LYS A 352 15.72 -8.60 -25.01
CA LYS A 352 16.43 -9.09 -26.18
C LYS A 352 17.87 -8.55 -26.28
N SER A 353 18.12 -7.33 -25.80
CA SER A 353 19.46 -6.74 -25.77
C SER A 353 20.32 -7.21 -24.60
N GLY A 354 19.77 -7.94 -23.62
CA GLY A 354 20.49 -8.36 -22.41
C GLY A 354 20.59 -7.26 -21.33
N GLU A 355 19.89 -6.14 -21.52
CA GLU A 355 19.99 -4.97 -20.65
C GLU A 355 19.37 -5.26 -19.26
N ILE A 356 18.21 -5.93 -19.23
CA ILE A 356 17.54 -6.29 -17.97
C ILE A 356 18.40 -7.24 -17.13
N GLN A 357 19.06 -8.21 -17.77
CA GLN A 357 19.96 -9.14 -17.09
C GLN A 357 21.18 -8.40 -16.50
N THR A 358 21.75 -7.47 -17.27
CA THR A 358 22.89 -6.66 -16.81
C THR A 358 22.52 -5.78 -15.63
N GLU A 359 21.37 -5.09 -15.69
CA GLU A 359 20.89 -4.27 -14.57
C GLU A 359 20.49 -5.12 -13.35
N LEU A 360 19.97 -6.33 -13.55
CA LEU A 360 19.68 -7.27 -12.46
C LEU A 360 20.95 -7.68 -11.72
N GLU A 361 22.03 -7.99 -12.45
CA GLU A 361 23.34 -8.30 -11.85
C GLU A 361 23.85 -7.11 -11.03
N GLN A 362 23.78 -5.89 -11.58
CA GLN A 362 24.17 -4.67 -10.86
C GLN A 362 23.35 -4.45 -9.58
N LEU A 363 22.03 -4.67 -9.64
CA LEU A 363 21.17 -4.55 -8.46
C LEU A 363 21.51 -5.58 -7.39
N ARG A 364 21.83 -6.82 -7.77
CA ARG A 364 22.24 -7.87 -6.83
C ARG A 364 23.56 -7.50 -6.14
N GLU A 365 24.54 -6.99 -6.88
CA GLU A 365 25.79 -6.48 -6.30
C GLU A 365 25.53 -5.31 -5.33
N GLN A 366 24.68 -4.35 -5.70
CA GLN A 366 24.32 -3.23 -4.82
C GLN A 366 23.64 -3.73 -3.53
N ARG A 367 22.70 -4.66 -3.64
CA ARG A 367 22.01 -5.28 -2.50
C ARG A 367 22.98 -5.97 -1.55
N GLU A 368 23.94 -6.72 -2.09
CA GLU A 368 24.96 -7.42 -1.30
C GLU A 368 25.81 -6.41 -0.52
N ARG A 369 26.36 -5.40 -1.20
CA ARG A 369 27.12 -4.31 -0.56
C ARG A 369 26.33 -3.62 0.55
N LEU A 370 25.06 -3.29 0.31
CA LEU A 370 24.21 -2.68 1.34
C LEU A 370 23.98 -3.61 2.53
N SER A 371 23.81 -4.91 2.28
CA SER A 371 23.59 -5.90 3.33
C SER A 371 24.82 -6.07 4.21
N GLU A 372 26.02 -6.11 3.62
CA GLU A 372 27.28 -6.18 4.36
C GLU A 372 27.42 -4.98 5.31
N VAL A 373 27.21 -3.76 4.80
CA VAL A 373 27.39 -2.53 5.58
C VAL A 373 26.37 -2.39 6.71
N LEU A 374 25.12 -2.83 6.49
CA LEU A 374 24.06 -2.84 7.51
C LEU A 374 24.26 -3.94 8.58
N SER A 375 24.95 -5.02 8.23
CA SER A 375 25.21 -6.15 9.15
C SER A 375 26.42 -5.94 10.05
N GLY A 376 27.43 -5.22 9.56
CA GLY A 376 28.50 -4.69 10.39
C GLY A 376 28.00 -3.59 11.29
#